data_AF-A0A354FM19-F1
#
_entry.id   AF-A0A354FM19-F1
#
_cell.length_a   1.000
_cell.length_b   1.000
_cell.length_c   1.000
_cell.angle_alpha   90.00
_cell.angle_beta   90.00
_cell.angle_gamma   90.00
#
_symmetry.space_group_name_H-M   'P 1'
#
loop_
_entity.id
_entity.type
_entity.pdbx_description
1 polymer ?
#
loop_
_entity_poly.entity_id
_entity_poly.type
_entity_poly.pdbx_seq_one_letter_code
_entity_poly.pdbx_strand_id
1 'polypeptide(L)'
;IADEVICGFGRTGNMFGSQTYNITPDMMTVAKQLSAAYLPISGLMVSEQVFDALSEQSGKLGLFGHGYTYSGHPVPAAVALETLKIYEERDIVARVRELHPKLKAGLSELGNHPLVGHHRCVGLIGGLEIVEDKASKQSFEASKKVAAFVAKRAQEHGLIVRPLPGDIVGCCPPLIISEAEIDQFMDRLGKALDDAAQHFGVN
;
A
#
# COMPACT_ATOMS: atom_id res chain seq x y z
N ILE A 1 -5.88 -3.48 -17.76
CA ILE A 1 -4.75 -2.70 -17.17
C ILE A 1 -4.70 -2.99 -15.68
N ALA A 2 -3.57 -3.45 -15.16
CA ALA A 2 -3.34 -3.56 -13.72
C ALA A 2 -2.55 -2.34 -13.21
N ASP A 3 -3.07 -1.66 -12.19
CA ASP A 3 -2.32 -0.61 -11.51
C ASP A 3 -1.49 -1.22 -10.37
N GLU A 4 -0.19 -1.36 -10.62
CA GLU A 4 0.78 -1.96 -9.71
C GLU A 4 1.63 -0.90 -9.01
N VAL A 5 1.19 0.36 -9.04
CA VAL A 5 1.95 1.46 -8.44
C VAL A 5 2.13 1.22 -6.92
N ILE A 6 1.15 0.63 -6.23
CA ILE A 6 1.28 0.24 -4.81
C ILE A 6 1.65 -1.25 -4.65
N CYS A 7 0.99 -2.11 -5.43
CA CYS A 7 1.04 -3.56 -5.23
C CYS A 7 2.31 -4.21 -5.79
N GLY A 8 2.98 -3.55 -6.73
CA GLY A 8 4.22 -4.01 -7.33
C GLY A 8 5.39 -4.01 -6.37
N PHE A 9 6.38 -4.80 -6.72
CA PHE A 9 7.65 -4.98 -6.01
C PHE A 9 7.48 -5.49 -4.57
N GLY A 10 6.68 -6.54 -4.39
CA GLY A 10 6.67 -7.34 -3.16
C GLY A 10 5.58 -7.01 -2.14
N ARG A 11 4.88 -5.87 -2.26
CA ARG A 11 3.96 -5.36 -1.23
C ARG A 11 2.91 -6.37 -0.76
N THR A 12 2.38 -7.16 -1.68
CA THR A 12 1.29 -8.14 -1.41
C THR A 12 1.80 -9.55 -1.10
N GLY A 13 3.12 -9.76 -0.98
CA GLY A 13 3.72 -11.08 -0.80
C GLY A 13 3.98 -11.82 -2.10
N ASN A 14 3.85 -11.14 -3.25
CA ASN A 14 4.36 -11.57 -4.55
C ASN A 14 5.01 -10.36 -5.24
N MET A 15 5.75 -10.59 -6.32
CA MET A 15 6.40 -9.50 -7.05
C MET A 15 5.37 -8.47 -7.54
N PHE A 16 4.19 -8.91 -7.98
CA PHE A 16 3.09 -8.04 -8.37
C PHE A 16 1.78 -8.48 -7.72
N GLY A 17 0.87 -7.53 -7.47
CA GLY A 17 -0.49 -7.83 -7.00
C GLY A 17 -1.26 -8.72 -7.99
N SER A 18 -1.01 -8.55 -9.27
CA SER A 18 -1.58 -9.36 -10.35
C SER A 18 -1.27 -10.84 -10.15
N GLN A 19 -0.08 -11.18 -9.65
CA GLN A 19 0.27 -12.56 -9.28
C GLN A 19 -0.52 -13.02 -8.05
N THR A 20 -0.64 -12.16 -7.02
CA THR A 20 -1.41 -12.45 -5.80
C THR A 20 -2.88 -12.76 -6.10
N TYR A 21 -3.46 -12.10 -7.10
CA TYR A 21 -4.88 -12.25 -7.47
C TYR A 21 -5.10 -13.05 -8.76
N ASN A 22 -4.07 -13.71 -9.30
CA ASN A 22 -4.13 -14.51 -10.53
C ASN A 22 -4.72 -13.73 -11.73
N ILE A 23 -4.27 -12.48 -11.91
CA ILE A 23 -4.62 -11.59 -13.00
C ILE A 23 -3.48 -11.61 -14.02
N THR A 24 -3.82 -11.74 -15.30
CA THR A 24 -2.89 -11.58 -16.42
C THR A 24 -3.24 -10.29 -17.17
N PRO A 25 -2.54 -9.17 -16.91
CA PRO A 25 -2.91 -7.88 -17.51
C PRO A 25 -2.22 -7.64 -18.85
N ASP A 26 -2.93 -7.04 -19.81
CA ASP A 26 -2.33 -6.60 -21.09
C ASP A 26 -1.42 -5.38 -20.95
N MET A 27 -1.58 -4.62 -19.88
CA MET A 27 -0.75 -3.46 -19.52
C MET A 27 -0.68 -3.30 -18.01
N MET A 28 0.46 -2.81 -17.51
CA MET A 28 0.72 -2.62 -16.10
C MET A 28 1.38 -1.27 -15.81
N THR A 29 0.86 -0.49 -14.86
CA THR A 29 1.52 0.74 -14.40
C THR A 29 2.35 0.47 -13.15
N VAL A 30 3.57 1.00 -13.10
CA VAL A 30 4.50 0.85 -11.97
C VAL A 30 5.13 2.20 -11.61
N ALA A 31 5.37 2.44 -10.32
CA ALA A 31 6.16 3.55 -9.80
C ALA A 31 6.54 3.23 -8.34
N LYS A 32 6.57 4.22 -7.43
CA LYS A 32 6.78 4.06 -5.97
C LYS A 32 7.93 3.11 -5.61
N GLN A 33 7.61 1.84 -5.35
CA GLN A 33 8.60 0.84 -4.95
C GLN A 33 9.59 0.48 -6.05
N LEU A 34 9.33 0.85 -7.31
CA LEU A 34 10.27 0.74 -8.43
C LEU A 34 11.64 1.35 -8.10
N SER A 35 11.66 2.47 -7.37
CA SER A 35 12.89 3.13 -6.90
C SER A 35 12.95 3.27 -5.39
N ALA A 36 12.08 2.58 -4.65
CA ALA A 36 11.85 2.79 -3.22
C ALA A 36 11.65 4.29 -2.86
N ALA A 37 11.09 5.06 -3.80
CA ALA A 37 10.93 6.51 -3.74
C ALA A 37 12.23 7.33 -3.59
N TYR A 38 13.43 6.74 -3.80
CA TYR A 38 14.69 7.48 -3.79
C TYR A 38 14.76 8.54 -4.89
N LEU A 39 14.21 8.23 -6.07
CA LEU A 39 14.08 9.17 -7.19
C LEU A 39 12.78 8.93 -7.97
N PRO A 40 12.19 9.97 -8.59
CA PRO A 40 10.94 9.85 -9.33
C PRO A 40 11.14 9.05 -10.62
N ILE A 41 10.41 7.93 -10.71
CA ILE A 41 10.35 7.08 -11.91
C ILE A 41 9.01 6.35 -11.93
N SER A 42 8.47 6.18 -13.12
CA SER A 42 7.32 5.33 -13.40
C SER A 42 7.55 4.54 -14.68
N GLY A 43 6.74 3.52 -14.90
CA GLY A 43 6.74 2.71 -16.11
C GLY A 43 5.34 2.28 -16.50
N LEU A 44 5.11 2.17 -17.80
CA LEU A 44 3.98 1.46 -18.38
C LEU A 44 4.55 0.24 -19.10
N MET A 45 4.30 -0.95 -18.55
CA MET A 45 4.61 -2.20 -19.22
C MET A 45 3.42 -2.56 -20.11
N VAL A 46 3.70 -2.99 -21.33
CA VAL A 46 2.70 -3.36 -22.33
C VAL A 46 2.97 -4.78 -22.82
N SER A 47 1.92 -5.55 -23.01
CA SER A 47 1.98 -6.86 -23.66
C SER A 47 2.40 -6.73 -25.12
N GLU A 48 2.88 -7.82 -25.70
CA GLU A 48 3.22 -7.92 -27.12
C GLU A 48 2.04 -7.52 -28.01
N GLN A 49 0.83 -8.03 -27.72
CA GLN A 49 -0.37 -7.68 -28.49
C GLN A 49 -0.64 -6.17 -28.54
N VAL A 50 -0.48 -5.47 -27.40
CA VAL A 50 -0.65 -4.01 -27.34
C VAL A 50 0.49 -3.31 -28.05
N PHE A 51 1.72 -3.77 -27.84
CA PHE A 51 2.91 -3.21 -28.50
C PHE A 51 2.81 -3.31 -30.03
N ASP A 52 2.40 -4.46 -30.57
CA ASP A 52 2.27 -4.70 -32.01
C ASP A 52 1.26 -3.75 -32.64
N ALA A 53 0.10 -3.58 -32.01
CA ALA A 53 -0.92 -2.63 -32.48
C ALA A 53 -0.39 -1.18 -32.50
N LEU A 54 0.36 -0.77 -31.47
CA LEU A 54 0.97 0.57 -31.41
C LEU A 54 2.07 0.72 -32.48
N SER A 55 2.93 -0.29 -32.63
CA SER A 55 4.03 -0.32 -33.59
C SER A 55 3.50 -0.24 -35.02
N GLU A 56 2.51 -1.06 -35.38
CA GLU A 56 1.93 -1.07 -36.74
C GLU A 56 1.35 0.30 -37.12
N GLN A 57 0.57 0.91 -36.23
CA GLN A 57 -0.06 2.19 -36.51
C GLN A 57 0.94 3.34 -36.51
N SER A 58 1.91 3.35 -35.59
CA SER A 58 2.98 4.35 -35.59
C SER A 58 3.87 4.24 -36.83
N GLY A 59 4.10 3.03 -37.35
CA GLY A 59 4.79 2.79 -38.62
C GLY A 59 4.07 3.40 -39.82
N LYS A 60 2.73 3.33 -39.86
CA LYS A 60 1.91 3.98 -40.90
C LYS A 60 1.94 5.51 -40.82
N LEU A 61 1.99 6.05 -39.61
CA LEU A 61 2.03 7.50 -39.35
C LEU A 61 3.45 8.09 -39.39
N GLY A 62 4.47 7.24 -39.32
CA GLY A 62 5.89 7.62 -39.24
C GLY A 62 6.37 8.09 -37.86
N LEU A 63 5.51 8.09 -36.83
CA LEU A 63 5.83 8.56 -35.49
C LEU A 63 4.85 8.01 -34.44
N PHE A 64 5.35 7.69 -33.25
CA PHE A 64 4.55 7.59 -32.02
C PHE A 64 4.63 8.92 -31.25
N GLY A 65 3.60 9.75 -31.39
CA GLY A 65 3.58 11.14 -30.90
C GLY A 65 3.37 11.27 -29.38
N HIS A 66 4.20 10.63 -28.57
CA HIS A 66 4.11 10.68 -27.11
C HIS A 66 5.50 10.64 -26.46
N GLY A 67 5.70 11.47 -25.44
CA GLY A 67 6.92 11.48 -24.65
C GLY A 67 6.96 12.61 -23.64
N TYR A 68 7.82 12.44 -22.65
CA TYR A 68 8.17 13.45 -21.65
C TYR A 68 9.66 13.78 -21.74
N THR A 69 10.05 15.02 -21.45
CA THR A 69 11.46 15.47 -21.44
C THR A 69 12.38 14.56 -20.62
N TYR A 70 11.86 13.98 -19.54
CA TYR A 70 12.62 13.12 -18.62
C TYR A 70 12.30 11.62 -18.77
N SER A 71 11.67 11.21 -19.88
CA SER A 71 11.41 9.79 -20.15
C SER A 71 12.75 9.03 -20.25
N GLY A 72 12.89 7.93 -19.51
CA GLY A 72 14.13 7.17 -19.49
C GLY A 72 15.32 7.90 -18.86
N HIS A 73 15.07 8.84 -17.93
CA HIS A 73 16.15 9.57 -17.26
C HIS A 73 17.16 8.59 -16.61
N PRO A 74 18.46 8.69 -16.94
CA PRO A 74 19.46 7.68 -16.57
C PRO A 74 19.65 7.55 -15.05
N VAL A 75 19.60 8.66 -14.30
CA VAL A 75 19.80 8.63 -12.84
C VAL A 75 18.68 7.90 -12.08
N PRO A 76 17.37 8.22 -12.23
CA PRO A 76 16.31 7.40 -11.65
C PRO A 76 16.32 5.95 -12.13
N ALA A 77 16.71 5.69 -13.39
CA ALA A 77 16.84 4.32 -13.90
C ALA A 77 17.94 3.54 -13.16
N ALA A 78 19.11 4.13 -12.94
CA ALA A 78 20.19 3.51 -12.16
C ALA A 78 19.77 3.24 -10.71
N VAL A 79 19.06 4.16 -10.07
CA VAL A 79 18.51 3.98 -8.71
C VAL A 79 17.46 2.87 -8.67
N ALA A 80 16.59 2.79 -9.68
CA ALA A 80 15.61 1.71 -9.78
C ALA A 80 16.31 0.35 -9.94
N LEU A 81 17.32 0.24 -10.80
CA LEU A 81 18.11 -0.99 -10.96
C LEU A 81 18.73 -1.44 -9.63
N GLU A 82 19.37 -0.53 -8.89
CA GLU A 82 19.95 -0.87 -7.59
C GLU A 82 18.88 -1.23 -6.56
N THR A 83 17.72 -0.56 -6.57
CA THR A 83 16.58 -0.90 -5.70
C THR A 83 16.11 -2.33 -5.95
N LEU A 84 15.91 -2.71 -7.22
CA LEU A 84 15.47 -4.05 -7.61
C LEU A 84 16.52 -5.11 -7.24
N LYS A 85 17.79 -4.81 -7.44
CA LYS A 85 18.90 -5.68 -7.01
C LYS A 85 18.88 -5.92 -5.50
N ILE A 86 18.67 -4.88 -4.69
CA ILE A 86 18.53 -5.01 -3.23
C ILE A 86 17.32 -5.88 -2.86
N TYR A 87 16.20 -5.76 -3.57
CA TYR A 87 15.02 -6.60 -3.34
C TYR A 87 15.28 -8.08 -3.63
N GLU A 88 16.05 -8.38 -4.68
CA GLU A 88 16.48 -9.73 -5.02
C GLU A 88 17.48 -10.28 -3.99
N GLU A 89 18.54 -9.55 -3.69
CA GLU A 89 19.60 -9.96 -2.75
C GLU A 89 19.08 -10.25 -1.33
N ARG A 90 18.04 -9.53 -0.91
CA ARG A 90 17.43 -9.67 0.41
C ARG A 90 16.19 -10.55 0.44
N ASP A 91 15.80 -11.12 -0.70
CA ASP A 91 14.54 -11.82 -0.91
C ASP A 91 13.35 -11.12 -0.23
N ILE A 92 13.08 -9.88 -0.66
CA ILE A 92 12.09 -9.03 -0.01
C ILE A 92 10.68 -9.65 -0.06
N VAL A 93 10.40 -10.47 -1.08
CA VAL A 93 9.13 -11.17 -1.23
C VAL A 93 8.99 -12.24 -0.15
N ALA A 94 10.02 -13.07 0.08
CA ALA A 94 10.00 -14.02 1.19
C ALA A 94 9.87 -13.30 2.53
N ARG A 95 10.57 -12.18 2.73
CA ARG A 95 10.46 -11.38 3.95
C ARG A 95 9.03 -10.87 4.19
N VAL A 96 8.35 -10.38 3.15
CA VAL A 96 6.95 -9.96 3.26
C VAL A 96 6.04 -11.14 3.62
N ARG A 97 6.25 -12.32 3.02
CA ARG A 97 5.48 -13.53 3.32
C ARG A 97 5.67 -13.99 4.76
N GLU A 98 6.90 -13.94 5.28
CA GLU A 98 7.25 -14.26 6.66
C GLU A 98 6.52 -13.35 7.67
N LEU A 99 6.47 -12.05 7.39
CA LEU A 99 5.88 -11.06 8.29
C LEU A 99 4.38 -10.90 8.17
N HIS A 100 3.79 -11.30 7.03
CA HIS A 100 2.36 -11.16 6.77
C HIS A 100 1.48 -11.76 7.88
N PRO A 101 1.69 -13.00 8.37
CA PRO A 101 0.91 -13.57 9.46
C PRO A 101 0.90 -12.70 10.72
N LYS A 102 2.05 -12.10 11.07
CA LYS A 102 2.17 -11.25 12.27
C LYS A 102 1.42 -9.93 12.11
N LEU A 103 1.57 -9.24 10.99
CA LEU A 103 0.79 -8.03 10.71
C LEU A 103 -0.71 -8.31 10.69
N LYS A 104 -1.11 -9.41 10.04
CA LYS A 104 -2.50 -9.84 9.95
C LYS A 104 -3.08 -10.15 11.34
N ALA A 105 -2.35 -10.88 12.18
CA ALA A 105 -2.78 -11.18 13.55
C ALA A 105 -2.93 -9.90 14.39
N GLY A 106 -1.99 -8.97 14.31
CA GLY A 106 -2.08 -7.68 14.99
C GLY A 106 -3.31 -6.85 14.59
N LEU A 107 -3.57 -6.75 13.29
CA LEU A 107 -4.77 -6.06 12.79
C LEU A 107 -6.06 -6.80 13.15
N SER A 108 -6.03 -8.13 13.21
CA SER A 108 -7.16 -8.94 13.67
C SER A 108 -7.46 -8.71 15.16
N GLU A 109 -6.43 -8.59 15.99
CA GLU A 109 -6.58 -8.30 17.43
C GLU A 109 -7.16 -6.91 17.65
N LEU A 110 -6.64 -5.88 16.95
CA LEU A 110 -7.26 -4.56 16.94
C LEU A 110 -8.69 -4.59 16.37
N GLY A 111 -8.99 -5.58 15.54
CA GLY A 111 -10.34 -5.91 15.08
C GLY A 111 -11.33 -6.23 16.20
N ASN A 112 -10.88 -6.53 17.42
CA ASN A 112 -11.74 -6.72 18.59
C ASN A 112 -12.20 -5.39 19.21
N HIS A 113 -11.48 -4.29 18.97
CA HIS A 113 -11.79 -2.96 19.49
C HIS A 113 -13.20 -2.49 19.06
N PRO A 114 -13.97 -1.80 19.92
CA PRO A 114 -15.36 -1.40 19.63
C PRO A 114 -15.48 -0.44 18.44
N LEU A 115 -14.48 0.43 18.23
CA LEU A 115 -14.43 1.31 17.05
C LEU A 115 -14.11 0.60 15.72
N VAL A 116 -13.64 -0.65 15.73
CA VAL A 116 -13.18 -1.32 14.49
C VAL A 116 -14.29 -2.21 13.95
N GLY A 117 -14.93 -1.77 12.87
CA GLY A 117 -16.01 -2.49 12.21
C GLY A 117 -15.51 -3.58 11.27
N HIS A 118 -14.32 -3.37 10.69
CA HIS A 118 -13.70 -4.32 9.78
C HIS A 118 -12.19 -4.10 9.70
N HIS A 119 -11.43 -5.20 9.60
CA HIS A 119 -9.99 -5.17 9.34
C HIS A 119 -9.69 -5.98 8.08
N ARG A 120 -8.66 -5.58 7.34
CA ARG A 120 -8.20 -6.28 6.13
C ARG A 120 -6.69 -6.18 5.99
N CYS A 121 -6.06 -7.24 5.51
CA CYS A 121 -4.61 -7.31 5.33
C CYS A 121 -4.22 -8.31 4.24
N VAL A 122 -3.28 -7.93 3.38
CA VAL A 122 -2.63 -8.77 2.38
C VAL A 122 -1.16 -8.38 2.29
N GLY A 123 -0.23 -9.31 2.41
CA GLY A 123 1.20 -8.99 2.53
C GLY A 123 1.47 -8.01 3.66
N LEU A 124 2.22 -6.94 3.37
CA LEU A 124 2.48 -5.82 4.29
C LEU A 124 1.63 -4.58 3.97
N ILE A 125 0.36 -4.76 3.62
CA ILE A 125 -0.62 -3.67 3.54
C ILE A 125 -1.92 -4.10 4.21
N GLY A 126 -2.53 -3.17 4.93
CA GLY A 126 -3.81 -3.39 5.59
C GLY A 126 -4.54 -2.10 5.93
N GLY A 127 -5.71 -2.25 6.53
CA GLY A 127 -6.48 -1.12 7.02
C GLY A 127 -7.53 -1.53 8.05
N LEU A 128 -7.83 -0.59 8.93
CA LEU A 128 -8.91 -0.67 9.90
C LEU A 128 -10.00 0.32 9.50
N GLU A 129 -11.22 -0.18 9.35
CA GLU A 129 -12.39 0.64 9.09
C GLU A 129 -13.06 0.98 10.40
N ILE A 130 -13.19 2.28 10.66
CA ILE A 130 -13.64 2.83 11.92
C ILE A 130 -15.14 3.13 11.82
N VAL A 131 -15.92 2.63 12.77
CA VAL A 131 -17.38 2.72 12.80
C VAL A 131 -17.88 3.19 14.16
N GLU A 132 -19.04 3.83 14.18
CA GLU A 132 -19.70 4.32 15.39
C GLU A 132 -20.35 3.17 16.16
N ASP A 133 -21.00 2.26 15.45
CA ASP A 133 -21.53 1.02 16.02
C ASP A 133 -21.05 -0.20 15.23
N LYS A 134 -20.36 -1.10 15.94
CA LYS A 134 -19.76 -2.30 15.36
C LYS A 134 -20.79 -3.34 14.94
N ALA A 135 -21.90 -3.46 15.67
CA ALA A 135 -22.91 -4.47 15.41
C ALA A 135 -23.66 -4.18 14.09
N SER A 136 -24.10 -2.94 13.91
CA SER A 136 -24.77 -2.48 12.68
C SER A 136 -23.81 -2.07 11.57
N LYS A 137 -22.52 -1.87 11.88
CA LYS A 137 -21.51 -1.25 11.01
C LYS A 137 -21.87 0.19 10.62
N GLN A 138 -22.60 0.89 11.47
CA GLN A 138 -22.95 2.29 11.25
C GLN A 138 -21.69 3.15 11.25
N SER A 139 -21.45 3.85 10.13
CA SER A 139 -20.37 4.83 10.03
C SER A 139 -20.64 6.05 10.90
N PHE A 140 -19.58 6.70 11.35
CA PHE A 140 -19.68 8.04 11.92
C PHE A 140 -20.14 9.06 10.88
N GLU A 141 -20.75 10.14 11.36
CA GLU A 141 -20.93 11.37 10.58
C GLU A 141 -19.58 11.86 10.06
N ALA A 142 -19.47 12.09 8.74
CA ALA A 142 -18.19 12.46 8.10
C ALA A 142 -17.56 13.74 8.65
N SER A 143 -18.36 14.62 9.26
CA SER A 143 -17.90 15.84 9.95
C SER A 143 -17.04 15.55 11.18
N LYS A 144 -17.17 14.37 11.80
CA LYS A 144 -16.38 13.94 12.97
C LYS A 144 -14.93 13.58 12.62
N LYS A 145 -14.65 13.20 11.37
CA LYS A 145 -13.29 12.89 10.85
C LYS A 145 -12.51 11.91 11.74
N VAL A 146 -13.14 10.80 12.12
CA VAL A 146 -12.62 9.92 13.18
C VAL A 146 -11.28 9.28 12.81
N ALA A 147 -11.09 8.84 11.57
CA ALA A 147 -9.78 8.29 11.16
C ALA A 147 -8.66 9.34 11.19
N ALA A 148 -8.98 10.61 10.92
CA ALA A 148 -8.00 11.69 11.04
C ALA A 148 -7.64 11.97 12.51
N PHE A 149 -8.62 11.86 13.41
CA PHE A 149 -8.37 11.92 14.85
C PHE A 149 -7.46 10.77 15.31
N VAL A 150 -7.77 9.53 14.93
CA VAL A 150 -6.94 8.35 15.24
C VAL A 150 -5.52 8.53 14.69
N ALA A 151 -5.36 8.99 13.45
CA ALA A 151 -4.04 9.23 12.87
C ALA A 151 -3.24 10.29 13.64
N LYS A 152 -3.89 11.37 14.10
CA LYS A 152 -3.26 12.40 14.94
C LYS A 152 -2.81 11.82 16.29
N ARG A 153 -3.65 11.01 16.95
CA ARG A 153 -3.30 10.35 18.21
C ARG A 153 -2.19 9.33 18.04
N ALA A 154 -2.22 8.53 16.98
CA ALA A 154 -1.15 7.62 16.63
C ALA A 154 0.18 8.37 16.47
N GLN A 155 0.17 9.55 15.82
CA GLN A 155 1.36 10.38 15.68
C GLN A 155 1.90 10.87 17.03
N GLU A 156 1.03 11.27 17.95
CA GLU A 156 1.40 11.66 19.32
C GLU A 156 1.98 10.48 20.12
N HIS A 157 1.57 9.25 19.80
CA HIS A 157 2.18 8.00 20.30
C HIS A 157 3.42 7.54 19.51
N GLY A 158 3.90 8.33 18.54
CA GLY A 158 5.09 8.03 17.75
C GLY A 158 4.86 7.07 16.58
N LEU A 159 3.65 7.01 16.02
CA LEU A 159 3.29 6.19 14.87
C LEU A 159 2.65 7.03 13.74
N ILE A 160 3.17 6.92 12.52
CA ILE A 160 2.55 7.55 11.35
C ILE A 160 1.67 6.53 10.64
N VAL A 161 0.37 6.82 10.58
CA VAL A 161 -0.62 6.10 9.77
C VAL A 161 -1.38 7.08 8.89
N ARG A 162 -1.97 6.58 7.80
CA ARG A 162 -2.69 7.43 6.86
C ARG A 162 -4.20 7.32 7.09
N PRO A 163 -4.91 8.43 7.38
CA PRO A 163 -6.36 8.45 7.28
C PRO A 163 -6.76 8.42 5.80
N LEU A 164 -7.68 7.52 5.47
CA LEU A 164 -8.23 7.31 4.13
C LEU A 164 -9.72 7.67 4.11
N PRO A 165 -10.29 7.99 2.94
CA PRO A 165 -11.73 8.24 2.81
C PRO A 165 -12.58 7.09 3.39
N GLY A 166 -13.70 7.42 4.01
CA GLY A 166 -14.58 6.44 4.66
C GLY A 166 -14.12 6.00 6.05
N ASP A 167 -13.43 6.89 6.79
CA ASP A 167 -12.90 6.64 8.13
C ASP A 167 -12.08 5.33 8.22
N ILE A 168 -11.12 5.18 7.30
CA ILE A 168 -10.20 4.05 7.30
C ILE A 168 -8.80 4.50 7.74
N VAL A 169 -8.17 3.75 8.64
CA VAL A 169 -6.76 3.92 9.01
C VAL A 169 -5.92 2.94 8.21
N GLY A 170 -5.14 3.46 7.26
CA GLY A 170 -4.25 2.67 6.39
C GLY A 170 -2.93 2.31 7.08
N CYS A 171 -2.57 1.02 7.02
CA CYS A 171 -1.35 0.45 7.56
C CYS A 171 -0.48 -0.09 6.42
N CYS A 172 0.66 0.54 6.16
CA CYS A 172 1.56 0.16 5.06
C CYS A 172 3.03 0.40 5.46
N PRO A 173 3.58 -0.41 6.38
CA PRO A 173 4.95 -0.22 6.87
C PRO A 173 6.00 -0.44 5.76
N PRO A 174 7.25 0.02 5.95
CA PRO A 174 8.35 -0.36 5.07
C PRO A 174 8.51 -1.89 4.97
N LEU A 175 8.98 -2.40 3.83
CA LEU A 175 9.15 -3.85 3.62
C LEU A 175 10.25 -4.46 4.50
N ILE A 176 11.08 -3.61 5.11
CA ILE A 176 12.17 -3.99 6.01
C ILE A 176 11.75 -4.06 7.49
N ILE A 177 10.47 -3.81 7.81
CA ILE A 177 9.97 -3.79 9.19
C ILE A 177 10.34 -5.11 9.92
N SER A 178 10.67 -5.02 11.19
CA SER A 178 10.92 -6.15 12.07
C SER A 178 9.64 -6.60 12.78
N GLU A 179 9.67 -7.81 13.34
CA GLU A 179 8.58 -8.28 14.19
C GLU A 179 8.34 -7.36 15.40
N ALA A 180 9.41 -6.96 16.10
CA ALA A 180 9.29 -6.07 17.24
C ALA A 180 8.69 -4.70 16.86
N GLU A 181 8.99 -4.19 15.67
CA GLU A 181 8.38 -2.95 15.16
C GLU A 181 6.91 -3.14 14.78
N ILE A 182 6.50 -4.34 14.31
CA ILE A 182 5.08 -4.66 14.12
C ILE A 182 4.36 -4.64 15.48
N ASP A 183 4.95 -5.21 16.53
CA ASP A 183 4.36 -5.19 17.88
C ASP A 183 4.21 -3.75 18.39
N GLN A 184 5.25 -2.91 18.23
CA GLN A 184 5.17 -1.48 18.55
C GLN A 184 4.15 -0.73 17.72
N PHE A 185 4.00 -1.07 16.44
CA PHE A 185 3.00 -0.49 15.55
C PHE A 185 1.59 -0.78 16.10
N MET A 186 1.30 -2.03 16.45
CA MET A 186 -0.02 -2.42 16.98
C MET A 186 -0.33 -1.78 18.33
N ASP A 187 0.65 -1.74 19.24
CA ASP A 187 0.50 -1.09 20.56
C ASP A 187 0.16 0.40 20.41
N ARG A 188 0.91 1.14 19.59
CA ARG A 188 0.69 2.57 19.37
C ARG A 188 -0.65 2.85 18.67
N LEU A 189 -1.05 1.99 17.72
CA LEU A 189 -2.34 2.11 17.05
C LEU A 189 -3.50 1.79 18.00
N GLY A 190 -3.35 0.78 18.88
CA GLY A 190 -4.32 0.47 19.93
C GLY A 190 -4.56 1.66 20.86
N LYS A 191 -3.49 2.29 21.38
CA LYS A 191 -3.59 3.50 22.20
C LYS A 191 -4.32 4.65 21.49
N ALA A 192 -4.09 4.81 20.19
CA ALA A 192 -4.78 5.82 19.40
C ALA A 192 -6.27 5.52 19.20
N LEU A 193 -6.65 4.25 19.12
CA LEU A 193 -8.04 3.81 19.09
C LEU A 193 -8.71 4.02 20.45
N ASP A 194 -8.04 3.72 21.55
CA ASP A 194 -8.54 3.95 22.91
C ASP A 194 -8.81 5.45 23.15
N ASP A 195 -7.88 6.32 22.75
CA ASP A 195 -8.06 7.77 22.83
C ASP A 195 -9.28 8.25 22.03
N ALA A 196 -9.50 7.66 20.84
CA ALA A 196 -10.65 7.98 20.01
C ALA A 196 -11.96 7.46 20.63
N ALA A 197 -11.97 6.24 21.18
CA ALA A 197 -13.12 5.67 21.86
C ALA A 197 -13.56 6.55 23.02
N GLN A 198 -12.59 6.98 23.85
CA GLN A 198 -12.83 7.92 24.93
C GLN A 198 -13.36 9.28 24.44
N HIS A 199 -12.76 9.83 23.37
CA HIS A 199 -13.15 11.13 22.84
C HIS A 199 -14.57 11.14 22.23
N PHE A 200 -14.95 10.07 21.54
CA PHE A 200 -16.24 9.96 20.86
C PHE A 200 -17.32 9.22 21.67
N GLY A 201 -16.99 8.75 22.87
CA GLY A 201 -17.94 8.10 23.78
C GLY A 201 -18.38 6.71 23.33
N VAL A 202 -17.49 5.95 22.69
CA VAL A 202 -17.73 4.56 22.27
C VAL A 202 -17.10 3.62 23.29
N ASN A 203 -17.90 2.71 23.86
CA ASN A 203 -17.46 1.70 24.84
C ASN A 203 -17.46 0.30 24.23
#